data_AF-A0A399ZDY6-F1
#
_entry.id   AF-A0A399ZDY6-F1
#
_cell.length_a   1.000
_cell.length_b   1.000
_cell.length_c   1.000
_cell.angle_alpha   90.00
_cell.angle_beta   90.00
_cell.angle_gamma   90.00
#
_symmetry.space_group_name_H-M   'P 1'
#
loop_
_entity.id
_entity.type
_entity.pdbx_description
1 polymer ?
#
loop_
_entity_poly.entity_id
_entity_poly.type
_entity_poly.pdbx_seq_one_letter_code
_entity_poly.pdbx_strand_id
1 'polypeptide(L)'
;MLQTFGAAKTHDLWDASLAALECVAALVQTENIDCDFARRGHFEAAYKPKHMEYLRAAHELLEREFDYPTRIVPKSELRNELDTQFYHGGLVDERSAGLHPAKYARGLARAAQDLHDGVAAEALEKNGRGFTVKTARGSIQAQNVFAATNGYTSRATPQLHKRIIPIIPIGSYIIATEPLDPQLARQLIPHNRMIFDTKNFLYYFRRSPDDRIVFGGRAAFFPEKPGTVSESAEILRKGMLQIFPQIENVPTAYAWGGTLGFTFDIFPHAGEMDGLYYAMGYAGHGVALATYLGQQFANRLAGKTWHNPFEGMTFPTNPLYWGKPWFLPFAALYYRFMDWLY
;
A
#
# COMPACT_ATOMS: atom_id res chain seq x y z
N MET A 1 15.99 7.62 -4.60
CA MET A 1 15.53 8.89 -3.99
C MET A 1 16.66 9.90 -3.85
N LEU A 2 17.69 9.65 -3.02
CA LEU A 2 18.82 10.58 -2.85
C LEU A 2 19.45 11.04 -4.18
N GLN A 3 19.74 10.09 -5.08
CA GLN A 3 20.28 10.40 -6.41
C GLN A 3 19.28 11.12 -7.34
N THR A 4 17.98 10.89 -7.15
CA THR A 4 16.92 11.35 -8.06
C THR A 4 16.40 12.73 -7.68
N PHE A 5 16.19 12.97 -6.39
CA PHE A 5 15.53 14.17 -5.86
C PHE A 5 16.47 15.04 -5.02
N GLY A 6 17.69 14.58 -4.75
CA GLY A 6 18.64 15.23 -3.85
C GLY A 6 18.32 14.97 -2.38
N ALA A 7 19.26 15.36 -1.51
CA ALA A 7 19.18 15.13 -0.07
C ALA A 7 17.95 15.83 0.55
N ALA A 8 17.83 17.15 0.38
CA ALA A 8 16.76 17.93 1.00
C ALA A 8 15.36 17.36 0.72
N LYS A 9 15.08 17.01 -0.54
CA LYS A 9 13.77 16.44 -0.90
C LYS A 9 13.57 15.02 -0.38
N THR A 10 14.64 14.23 -0.32
CA THR A 10 14.56 12.88 0.26
C THR A 10 14.24 12.95 1.76
N HIS A 11 14.88 13.85 2.51
CA HIS A 11 14.57 14.08 3.91
C HIS A 11 13.12 14.55 4.12
N ASP A 12 12.66 15.49 3.29
CA ASP A 12 11.28 15.98 3.31
C ASP A 12 10.23 14.85 3.11
N LEU A 13 10.48 13.95 2.15
CA LEU A 13 9.65 12.77 1.92
C LEU A 13 9.73 11.75 3.06
N TRP A 14 10.93 11.57 3.61
CA TRP A 14 11.18 10.67 4.72
C TRP A 14 10.41 11.11 5.97
N ASP A 15 10.55 12.37 6.37
CA ASP A 15 9.87 12.94 7.53
C ASP A 15 8.36 12.86 7.39
N ALA A 16 7.83 13.10 6.18
CA ALA A 16 6.42 12.93 5.90
C ALA A 16 5.95 11.47 6.01
N SER A 17 6.80 10.50 5.69
CA SER A 17 6.46 9.08 5.87
C SER A 17 6.32 8.70 7.35
N LEU A 18 7.18 9.26 8.21
CA LEU A 18 7.11 9.08 9.67
C LEU A 18 5.90 9.82 10.25
N ALA A 19 5.67 11.06 9.82
CA ALA A 19 4.50 11.85 10.21
C ALA A 19 3.18 11.16 9.78
N ALA A 20 3.18 10.45 8.66
CA ALA A 20 2.00 9.71 8.22
C ALA A 20 1.64 8.54 9.14
N LEU A 21 2.64 7.85 9.69
CA LEU A 21 2.41 6.83 10.70
C LEU A 21 1.81 7.43 11.98
N GLU A 22 2.38 8.54 12.44
CA GLU A 22 1.89 9.25 13.63
C GLU A 22 0.48 9.82 13.43
N CYS A 23 0.17 10.30 12.22
CA CYS A 23 -1.16 10.77 11.86
C CYS A 23 -2.21 9.67 12.01
N VAL A 24 -1.93 8.46 11.53
CA VAL A 24 -2.82 7.30 11.71
C VAL A 24 -2.98 6.97 13.19
N ALA A 25 -1.89 6.90 13.94
CA ALA A 25 -1.94 6.58 15.37
C ALA A 25 -2.79 7.60 16.15
N ALA A 26 -2.59 8.89 15.88
CA ALA A 26 -3.33 9.98 16.50
C ALA A 26 -4.82 9.95 16.15
N LEU A 27 -5.18 9.67 14.88
CA LEU A 27 -6.58 9.55 14.45
C LEU A 27 -7.26 8.35 15.09
N VAL A 28 -6.59 7.20 15.10
CA VAL A 28 -7.12 5.98 15.76
C VAL A 28 -7.43 6.25 17.23
N GLN A 29 -6.55 6.96 17.93
CA GLN A 29 -6.76 7.33 19.33
C GLN A 29 -7.87 8.38 19.51
N THR A 30 -7.85 9.45 18.72
CA THR A 30 -8.78 10.59 18.86
C THR A 30 -10.22 10.18 18.54
N GLU A 31 -10.41 9.39 17.48
CA GLU A 31 -11.71 8.93 17.01
C GLU A 31 -12.12 7.57 17.61
N ASN A 32 -11.30 7.01 18.52
CA ASN A 32 -11.52 5.71 19.16
C ASN A 32 -11.85 4.59 18.15
N ILE A 33 -11.04 4.49 17.09
CA ILE A 33 -11.28 3.54 16.00
C ILE A 33 -10.78 2.15 16.41
N ASP A 34 -11.70 1.22 16.63
CA ASP A 34 -11.37 -0.20 16.82
C ASP A 34 -10.92 -0.85 15.50
N CYS A 35 -9.64 -0.70 15.16
CA CYS A 35 -9.03 -1.29 13.97
C CYS A 35 -7.78 -2.13 14.26
N ASP A 36 -7.65 -2.67 15.47
CA ASP A 36 -6.52 -3.53 15.85
C ASP A 36 -5.14 -2.87 15.59
N PHE A 37 -5.04 -1.56 15.79
CA PHE A 37 -3.78 -0.82 15.57
C PHE A 37 -2.72 -1.29 16.58
N ALA A 38 -1.55 -1.68 16.08
CA ALA A 38 -0.45 -2.12 16.92
C ALA A 38 0.92 -1.77 16.33
N ARG A 39 1.78 -1.17 17.14
CA ARG A 39 3.19 -0.93 16.84
C ARG A 39 4.00 -2.19 17.13
N ARG A 40 3.99 -3.12 16.18
CA ARG A 40 4.75 -4.38 16.24
C ARG A 40 5.94 -4.39 15.28
N GLY A 41 6.23 -3.26 14.63
CA GLY A 41 7.25 -3.18 13.61
C GLY A 41 6.91 -3.97 12.34
N HIS A 42 7.87 -3.97 11.42
CA HIS A 42 7.86 -4.85 10.26
C HIS A 42 9.17 -5.64 10.17
N PHE A 43 9.12 -6.74 9.43
CA PHE A 43 10.28 -7.53 9.05
C PHE A 43 10.34 -7.67 7.52
N GLU A 44 11.41 -7.17 6.92
CA GLU A 44 11.70 -7.32 5.50
C GLU A 44 12.58 -8.57 5.30
N ALA A 45 12.01 -9.62 4.71
CA ALA A 45 12.65 -10.91 4.56
C ALA A 45 13.49 -11.00 3.27
N ALA A 46 14.74 -11.43 3.40
CA ALA A 46 15.64 -11.64 2.26
C ALA A 46 15.32 -12.94 1.53
N TYR A 47 14.79 -12.84 0.31
CA TYR A 47 14.47 -14.00 -0.53
C TYR A 47 15.72 -14.73 -1.04
N LYS A 48 16.79 -14.00 -1.33
CA LYS A 48 18.07 -14.56 -1.81
C LYS A 48 19.24 -14.09 -0.95
N PRO A 49 20.38 -14.81 -0.93
CA PRO A 49 21.57 -14.39 -0.20
C PRO A 49 22.03 -12.96 -0.57
N LYS A 50 22.00 -12.62 -1.86
CA LYS A 50 22.36 -11.28 -2.35
C LYS A 50 21.47 -10.18 -1.79
N HIS A 51 20.20 -10.47 -1.51
CA HIS A 51 19.29 -9.47 -0.93
C HIS A 51 19.72 -9.08 0.49
N MET A 52 20.45 -9.92 1.23
CA MET A 52 21.03 -9.53 2.52
C MET A 52 22.09 -8.44 2.40
N GLU A 53 22.84 -8.38 1.29
CA GLU A 53 23.79 -7.29 1.06
C GLU A 53 23.05 -5.96 0.85
N TYR A 54 21.96 -5.99 0.08
CA TYR A 54 21.07 -4.85 -0.09
C TYR A 54 20.48 -4.38 1.24
N LEU A 55 19.97 -5.29 2.08
CA LEU A 55 19.38 -4.93 3.37
C LEU A 55 20.42 -4.34 4.34
N ARG A 56 21.67 -4.84 4.32
CA ARG A 56 22.76 -4.23 5.12
C ARG A 56 23.11 -2.83 4.65
N ALA A 57 23.21 -2.62 3.34
CA ALA A 57 23.44 -1.29 2.79
C ALA A 57 22.27 -0.33 3.11
N ALA A 58 21.04 -0.82 3.09
CA ALA A 58 19.86 -0.05 3.50
C ALA A 58 19.91 0.30 4.99
N HIS A 59 20.26 -0.65 5.87
CA HIS A 59 20.46 -0.41 7.30
C HIS A 59 21.49 0.70 7.57
N GLU A 60 22.68 0.60 6.96
CA GLU A 60 23.75 1.60 7.11
C GLU A 60 23.33 2.97 6.58
N LEU A 61 22.59 3.00 5.46
CA LEU A 61 22.06 4.24 4.89
C LEU A 61 21.03 4.90 5.83
N LEU A 62 20.11 4.10 6.39
CA LEU A 62 19.09 4.58 7.30
C LEU A 62 19.68 5.15 8.60
N GLU A 63 20.69 4.49 9.15
CA GLU A 63 21.42 4.97 10.32
C GLU A 63 22.19 6.25 9.99
N ARG A 64 22.98 6.25 8.92
CA ARG A 64 23.85 7.38 8.56
C ARG A 64 23.09 8.64 8.15
N GLU A 65 22.10 8.50 7.28
CA GLU A 65 21.41 9.66 6.69
C GLU A 65 20.24 10.14 7.54
N PHE A 66 19.55 9.23 8.24
CA PHE A 66 18.28 9.55 8.91
C PHE A 66 18.28 9.30 10.42
N ASP A 67 19.41 8.87 11.02
CA ASP A 67 19.49 8.45 12.43
C ASP A 67 18.35 7.48 12.80
N TYR A 68 18.05 6.57 11.86
CA TYR A 68 16.89 5.69 11.94
C TYR A 68 17.31 4.26 12.28
N PRO A 69 17.04 3.80 13.52
CA PRO A 69 17.50 2.50 13.97
C PRO A 69 16.70 1.37 13.31
N THR A 70 17.42 0.46 12.68
CA THR A 70 16.92 -0.82 12.18
C THR A 70 17.85 -1.92 12.65
N ARG A 71 17.41 -3.19 12.57
CA ARG A 71 18.21 -4.34 13.02
C ARG A 71 18.31 -5.39 11.94
N ILE A 72 19.54 -5.73 11.56
CA ILE A 72 19.78 -6.86 10.66
C ILE A 72 19.63 -8.18 11.42
N VAL A 73 18.89 -9.11 10.84
CA VAL A 73 18.69 -10.46 11.37
C VAL A 73 19.36 -11.46 10.43
N PRO A 74 20.43 -12.13 10.87
CA PRO A 74 21.08 -13.15 10.06
C PRO A 74 20.21 -14.41 9.95
N LYS A 75 20.46 -15.24 8.93
CA LYS A 75 19.73 -16.51 8.74
C LYS A 75 19.73 -17.41 9.99
N SER A 76 20.83 -17.42 10.75
CA SER A 76 20.97 -18.20 11.99
C SER A 76 19.97 -17.82 13.07
N GLU A 77 19.47 -16.58 13.06
CA GLU A 77 18.54 -16.03 14.04
C GLU A 77 17.13 -15.86 13.46
N LEU A 78 16.91 -16.22 12.20
CA LEU A 78 15.65 -16.02 11.49
C LEU A 78 14.45 -16.58 12.24
N ARG A 79 14.60 -17.76 12.87
CA ARG A 79 13.52 -18.41 13.65
C ARG A 79 13.01 -17.58 14.84
N ASN A 80 13.78 -16.62 15.32
CA ASN A 80 13.33 -15.71 16.38
C ASN A 80 12.29 -14.70 15.86
N GLU A 81 12.34 -14.37 14.57
CA GLU A 81 11.41 -13.43 13.93
C GLU A 81 10.34 -14.15 13.10
N LEU A 82 10.70 -15.28 12.48
CA LEU A 82 9.89 -15.99 11.51
C LEU A 82 10.30 -17.47 11.44
N ASP A 83 9.39 -18.38 11.79
CA ASP A 83 9.67 -19.83 11.81
C ASP A 83 9.63 -20.44 10.40
N THR A 84 10.68 -20.18 9.63
CA THR A 84 10.85 -20.67 8.26
C THR A 84 12.32 -20.94 7.92
N GLN A 85 12.53 -21.82 6.93
CA GLN A 85 13.84 -22.05 6.32
C GLN A 85 13.99 -21.37 4.94
N PHE A 86 12.90 -20.79 4.43
CA PHE A 86 12.79 -20.28 3.06
C PHE A 86 13.64 -19.03 2.81
N TYR A 87 13.77 -18.16 3.82
CA TYR A 87 14.50 -16.90 3.70
C TYR A 87 15.96 -16.99 4.18
N HIS A 88 16.74 -15.95 3.84
CA HIS A 88 18.18 -15.87 4.11
C HIS A 88 18.55 -14.90 5.24
N GLY A 89 17.57 -14.43 6.00
CA GLY A 89 17.68 -13.36 7.00
C GLY A 89 16.72 -12.23 6.67
N GLY A 90 16.92 -11.07 7.28
CA GLY A 90 16.13 -9.88 6.97
C GLY A 90 16.53 -8.62 7.74
N LEU A 91 15.68 -7.62 7.66
CA LEU A 91 15.78 -6.33 8.35
C LEU A 91 14.54 -6.13 9.21
N VAL A 92 14.71 -5.78 10.48
CA VAL A 92 13.63 -5.38 11.39
C VAL A 92 13.61 -3.87 11.52
N ASP A 93 12.43 -3.30 11.40
CA ASP A 93 12.10 -1.94 11.79
C ASP A 93 11.05 -1.99 12.90
N GLU A 94 11.43 -1.56 14.10
CA GLU A 94 10.58 -1.59 15.30
C GLU A 94 9.52 -0.47 15.33
N ARG A 95 9.73 0.63 14.57
CA ARG A 95 8.86 1.81 14.62
C ARG A 95 7.60 1.64 13.78
N SER A 96 7.62 0.73 12.81
CA SER A 96 6.46 0.43 11.96
C SER A 96 5.24 -0.11 12.74
N ALA A 97 4.05 -0.03 12.14
CA ALA A 97 2.81 -0.50 12.73
C ALA A 97 1.93 -1.28 11.73
N GLY A 98 1.02 -2.07 12.27
CA GLY A 98 -0.05 -2.73 11.53
C GLY A 98 -1.42 -2.35 12.06
N LEU A 99 -2.44 -2.45 11.22
CA LEU A 99 -3.85 -2.30 11.58
C LEU A 99 -4.72 -3.16 10.67
N HIS A 100 -6.02 -3.25 10.95
CA HIS A 100 -7.01 -3.86 10.07
C HIS A 100 -7.60 -2.79 9.12
N PRO A 101 -7.25 -2.78 7.82
CA PRO A 101 -7.60 -1.67 6.93
C PRO A 101 -9.11 -1.47 6.75
N ALA A 102 -9.88 -2.55 6.62
CA ALA A 102 -11.34 -2.46 6.49
C ALA A 102 -12.07 -2.01 7.77
N LYS A 103 -11.52 -2.27 8.96
CA LYS A 103 -12.06 -1.72 10.21
C LYS A 103 -11.69 -0.24 10.32
N TYR A 104 -10.46 0.11 9.97
CA TYR A 104 -9.98 1.49 9.95
C TYR A 104 -10.81 2.38 9.02
N ALA A 105 -11.02 1.96 7.77
CA ALA A 105 -11.87 2.68 6.82
C ALA A 105 -13.32 2.84 7.32
N ARG A 106 -13.88 1.81 7.97
CA ARG A 106 -15.21 1.89 8.62
C ARG A 106 -15.22 2.86 9.80
N GLY A 107 -14.14 2.91 10.58
CA GLY A 107 -13.97 3.88 11.66
C GLY A 107 -13.95 5.32 11.14
N LEU A 108 -13.13 5.59 10.13
CA LEU A 108 -13.08 6.90 9.46
C LEU A 108 -14.44 7.30 8.88
N ALA A 109 -15.16 6.37 8.25
CA ALA A 109 -16.50 6.61 7.73
C ALA A 109 -17.52 6.97 8.82
N ARG A 110 -17.39 6.40 10.03
CA ARG A 110 -18.23 6.74 11.19
C ARG A 110 -17.87 8.09 11.81
N ALA A 111 -16.60 8.48 11.77
CA ALA A 111 -16.13 9.77 12.25
C ALA A 111 -16.50 10.93 11.30
N ALA A 112 -16.78 10.64 10.03
CA ALA A 112 -17.24 11.63 9.07
C ALA A 112 -18.64 12.15 9.43
N GLN A 113 -18.82 13.48 9.42
CA GLN A 113 -20.11 14.11 9.73
C GLN A 113 -21.13 13.89 8.61
N ASP A 114 -20.71 14.11 7.36
CA ASP A 114 -21.56 13.96 6.17
C ASP A 114 -20.88 13.00 5.19
N LEU A 115 -21.45 11.80 5.07
CA LEU A 115 -20.99 10.76 4.14
C LEU A 115 -22.14 10.30 3.25
N HIS A 116 -21.89 10.30 1.94
CA HIS A 116 -22.81 9.75 0.95
C HIS A 116 -22.15 8.59 0.22
N ASP A 117 -22.64 7.38 0.46
CA ASP A 117 -22.22 6.16 -0.24
C ASP A 117 -23.26 5.73 -1.30
N GLY A 118 -22.91 4.69 -2.07
CA GLY A 118 -23.77 4.18 -3.14
C GLY A 118 -24.01 5.16 -4.30
N VAL A 119 -23.23 6.24 -4.39
CA VAL A 119 -23.35 7.27 -5.43
C VAL A 119 -21.99 7.59 -6.02
N ALA A 120 -21.89 7.53 -7.34
CA ALA A 120 -20.67 7.88 -8.06
C ALA A 120 -20.71 9.34 -8.55
N ALA A 121 -19.55 10.00 -8.52
CA ALA A 121 -19.34 11.21 -9.30
C ALA A 121 -19.16 10.84 -10.78
N GLU A 122 -20.10 11.27 -11.61
CA GLU A 122 -20.17 10.93 -13.04
C GLU A 122 -19.44 11.96 -13.90
N ALA A 123 -19.52 13.23 -13.51
CA ALA A 123 -18.81 14.32 -14.17
C ALA A 123 -18.45 15.43 -13.18
N LEU A 124 -17.35 16.11 -13.45
CA LEU A 124 -16.89 17.28 -12.72
C LEU A 124 -16.76 18.45 -13.70
N GLU A 125 -17.55 19.49 -13.49
CA GLU A 125 -17.54 20.70 -14.32
C GLU A 125 -17.01 21.88 -13.50
N LYS A 126 -16.02 22.60 -14.05
CA LYS A 126 -15.51 23.80 -13.41
C LYS A 126 -16.39 25.00 -13.77
N ASN A 127 -16.94 25.67 -12.76
CA ASN A 127 -17.82 26.82 -12.89
C ASN A 127 -17.22 28.01 -12.14
N GLY A 128 -16.52 28.89 -12.88
CA GLY A 128 -15.80 30.02 -12.30
C GLY A 128 -14.71 29.58 -11.32
N ARG A 129 -14.87 29.95 -10.04
CA ARG A 129 -13.96 29.56 -8.95
C ARG A 129 -14.34 28.25 -8.25
N GLY A 130 -15.47 27.63 -8.61
CA GLY A 130 -15.94 26.39 -8.01
C GLY A 130 -16.15 25.28 -9.02
N PHE A 131 -16.82 24.24 -8.55
CA PHE A 131 -17.11 23.01 -9.28
C PHE A 131 -18.58 22.62 -9.13
N THR A 132 -19.09 21.95 -10.15
CA THR A 132 -20.35 21.21 -10.10
C THR A 132 -20.07 19.74 -10.31
N VAL A 133 -20.36 18.94 -9.30
CA VAL A 133 -20.21 17.49 -9.31
C VAL A 133 -21.57 16.91 -9.69
N LYS A 134 -21.64 16.22 -10.83
CA LYS A 134 -22.85 15.54 -11.29
C LYS A 134 -22.87 14.10 -10.80
N THR A 135 -24.03 13.66 -10.30
CA THR A 135 -24.26 12.30 -9.85
C THR A 135 -25.65 11.83 -10.29
N ALA A 136 -25.89 10.52 -10.26
CA ALA A 136 -27.22 9.94 -10.49
C ALA A 136 -28.29 10.43 -9.49
N ARG A 137 -27.90 10.99 -8.34
CA ARG A 137 -28.80 11.51 -7.29
C ARG A 137 -28.98 13.04 -7.35
N GLY A 138 -28.42 13.70 -8.36
CA GLY A 138 -28.43 15.15 -8.51
C GLY A 138 -27.03 15.76 -8.52
N SER A 139 -26.96 17.09 -8.54
CA SER A 139 -25.72 17.85 -8.65
C SER A 139 -25.39 18.57 -7.36
N ILE A 140 -24.10 18.61 -7.02
CA ILE A 140 -23.57 19.32 -5.85
C ILE A 140 -22.65 20.44 -6.33
N GLN A 141 -22.82 21.64 -5.80
CA GLN A 141 -21.90 22.75 -6.01
C GLN A 141 -20.88 22.81 -4.86
N ALA A 142 -19.60 22.90 -5.19
CA ALA A 142 -18.52 22.97 -4.22
C ALA A 142 -17.47 23.98 -4.66
N GLN A 143 -16.92 24.76 -3.72
CA GLN A 143 -15.81 25.67 -4.03
C GLN A 143 -14.49 24.90 -4.20
N ASN A 144 -14.29 23.87 -3.38
CA ASN A 144 -13.10 23.03 -3.38
C ASN A 144 -13.51 21.58 -3.58
N VAL A 145 -12.75 20.84 -4.41
CA VAL A 145 -12.95 19.40 -4.63
C VAL A 145 -11.62 18.70 -4.44
N PHE A 146 -11.64 17.56 -3.75
CA PHE A 146 -10.48 16.71 -3.50
C PHE A 146 -10.71 15.32 -4.10
N ALA A 147 -9.90 14.94 -5.09
CA ALA A 147 -9.96 13.65 -5.75
C ALA A 147 -9.03 12.63 -5.07
N ALA A 148 -9.63 11.67 -4.36
CA ALA A 148 -8.94 10.59 -3.65
C ALA A 148 -9.32 9.19 -4.19
N THR A 149 -9.63 9.07 -5.48
CA THR A 149 -10.18 7.87 -6.11
C THR A 149 -9.13 6.82 -6.51
N ASN A 150 -7.85 7.19 -6.55
CA ASN A 150 -6.71 6.31 -6.83
C ASN A 150 -6.97 5.34 -8.02
N GLY A 151 -6.89 4.02 -7.83
CA GLY A 151 -7.12 3.03 -8.88
C GLY A 151 -8.53 3.03 -9.48
N TYR A 152 -9.49 3.69 -8.82
CA TYR A 152 -10.87 3.88 -9.29
C TYR A 152 -11.09 5.24 -9.95
N THR A 153 -10.02 5.99 -10.25
CA THR A 153 -10.11 7.26 -10.98
C THR A 153 -10.82 7.04 -12.31
N SER A 154 -11.95 7.70 -12.50
CA SER A 154 -12.82 7.54 -13.66
C SER A 154 -12.67 8.70 -14.65
N ARG A 155 -13.44 8.65 -15.74
CA ARG A 155 -13.55 9.75 -16.70
C ARG A 155 -14.17 11.01 -16.13
N ALA A 156 -14.72 10.98 -14.92
CA ALA A 156 -15.23 12.18 -14.24
C ALA A 156 -14.13 13.24 -14.01
N THR A 157 -12.87 12.80 -13.91
CA THR A 157 -11.68 13.66 -13.80
C THR A 157 -10.67 13.34 -14.91
N PRO A 158 -10.90 13.80 -16.17
CA PRO A 158 -10.12 13.39 -17.33
C PRO A 158 -8.61 13.65 -17.21
N GLN A 159 -8.22 14.77 -16.58
CA GLN A 159 -6.83 15.14 -16.39
C GLN A 159 -6.07 14.14 -15.48
N LEU A 160 -6.76 13.57 -14.47
CA LEU A 160 -6.19 12.58 -13.56
C LEU A 160 -6.23 11.17 -14.16
N HIS A 161 -7.31 10.84 -14.87
CA HIS A 161 -7.50 9.53 -15.52
C HIS A 161 -6.41 9.17 -16.53
N LYS A 162 -5.76 10.15 -17.18
CA LYS A 162 -4.65 9.91 -18.12
C LYS A 162 -3.30 9.63 -17.44
N ARG A 163 -3.17 9.97 -16.16
CA ARG A 163 -1.90 9.91 -15.40
C ARG A 163 -1.85 8.75 -14.42
N ILE A 164 -2.99 8.39 -13.87
CA ILE A 164 -3.14 7.13 -13.16
C ILE A 164 -3.25 6.03 -14.19
N ILE A 165 -2.41 5.02 -14.06
CA ILE A 165 -2.62 3.75 -14.72
C ILE A 165 -3.50 2.96 -13.75
N PRO A 166 -4.85 2.93 -13.93
CA PRO A 166 -5.64 1.93 -13.25
C PRO A 166 -5.11 0.59 -13.70
N ILE A 167 -4.41 -0.07 -12.78
CA ILE A 167 -4.03 -1.45 -12.95
C ILE A 167 -5.28 -2.26 -12.59
N ILE A 168 -6.23 -2.22 -13.53
CA ILE A 168 -7.35 -3.14 -13.60
C ILE A 168 -6.75 -4.52 -13.85
N PRO A 169 -7.16 -5.53 -13.08
CA PRO A 169 -6.50 -5.98 -11.87
C PRO A 169 -5.21 -6.73 -12.22
N ILE A 170 -4.05 -6.11 -12.07
CA ILE A 170 -2.84 -6.91 -11.84
C ILE A 170 -2.80 -7.20 -10.34
N GLY A 171 -3.72 -8.08 -9.98
CA GLY A 171 -3.61 -9.10 -8.97
C GLY A 171 -2.73 -8.87 -7.77
N SER A 172 -3.01 -7.84 -6.97
CA SER A 172 -2.80 -7.99 -5.54
C SER A 172 -3.93 -8.85 -5.01
N TYR A 173 -3.64 -10.13 -4.81
CA TYR A 173 -4.57 -11.08 -4.21
C TYR A 173 -4.13 -11.38 -2.80
N ILE A 174 -5.09 -11.71 -1.96
CA ILE A 174 -4.86 -12.08 -0.57
C ILE A 174 -5.68 -13.33 -0.28
N ILE A 175 -5.07 -14.26 0.43
CA ILE A 175 -5.73 -15.39 1.05
C ILE A 175 -5.68 -15.25 2.57
N ALA A 176 -6.67 -15.80 3.25
CA ALA A 176 -6.64 -15.99 4.70
C ALA A 176 -6.94 -17.46 5.01
N THR A 177 -6.14 -18.04 5.91
CA THR A 177 -6.36 -19.41 6.39
C THR A 177 -7.59 -19.48 7.31
N GLU A 178 -8.02 -20.70 7.63
CA GLU A 178 -8.74 -20.91 8.89
C GLU A 178 -7.91 -20.47 10.10
N PRO A 179 -8.52 -20.17 11.27
CA PRO A 179 -7.77 -19.86 12.48
C PRO A 179 -6.83 -21.01 12.80
N LEU A 180 -5.57 -20.70 13.04
CA LEU A 180 -4.60 -21.68 13.50
C LEU A 180 -4.80 -21.89 15.00
N ASP A 181 -4.21 -22.96 15.51
CA ASP A 181 -3.95 -23.06 16.94
C ASP A 181 -3.13 -21.83 17.40
N PRO A 182 -3.52 -21.13 18.48
CA PRO A 182 -2.83 -19.91 18.93
C PRO A 182 -1.37 -20.10 19.32
N GLN A 183 -0.96 -21.31 19.74
CA GLN A 183 0.45 -21.60 20.02
C GLN A 183 1.22 -21.72 18.71
N LEU A 184 0.68 -22.43 17.72
CA LEU A 184 1.27 -22.52 16.38
C LEU A 184 1.35 -21.14 15.72
N ALA A 185 0.29 -20.35 15.73
CA ALA A 185 0.26 -19.02 15.10
C ALA A 185 1.33 -18.09 15.69
N ARG A 186 1.52 -18.13 17.02
CA ARG A 186 2.59 -17.38 17.71
C ARG A 186 3.98 -17.94 17.42
N GLN A 187 4.14 -19.25 17.24
CA GLN A 187 5.42 -19.82 16.83
C GLN A 187 5.82 -19.34 15.43
N LEU A 188 4.88 -19.27 14.48
CA LEU A 188 5.16 -18.86 13.10
C LEU A 188 5.69 -17.42 13.02
N ILE A 189 5.06 -16.50 13.75
CA ILE A 189 5.39 -15.07 13.76
C ILE A 189 5.47 -14.60 15.22
N PRO A 190 6.57 -14.86 15.95
CA PRO A 190 6.70 -14.62 17.39
C PRO A 190 6.38 -13.19 17.83
N HIS A 191 6.86 -12.20 17.06
CA HIS A 191 6.69 -10.78 17.39
C HIS A 191 5.43 -10.14 16.78
N ASN A 192 4.61 -10.92 16.07
CA ASN A 192 3.39 -10.45 15.41
C ASN A 192 3.63 -9.24 14.47
N ARG A 193 4.77 -9.22 13.78
CA ARG A 193 5.17 -8.14 12.89
C ARG A 193 4.39 -8.18 11.58
N MET A 194 4.36 -7.05 10.88
CA MET A 194 4.02 -7.05 9.45
C MET A 194 5.22 -7.58 8.67
N ILE A 195 5.03 -8.50 7.74
CA ILE A 195 6.14 -9.12 7.01
C ILE A 195 5.95 -8.90 5.52
N PHE A 196 7.04 -8.56 4.83
CA PHE A 196 7.10 -8.59 3.38
C PHE A 196 8.48 -9.06 2.94
N ASP A 197 8.59 -9.62 1.73
CA ASP A 197 9.88 -10.04 1.19
C ASP A 197 10.42 -9.13 0.09
N THR A 198 11.70 -9.35 -0.21
CA THR A 198 12.52 -8.55 -1.14
C THR A 198 12.30 -8.91 -2.62
N LYS A 199 11.26 -9.67 -2.98
CA LYS A 199 10.98 -10.01 -4.39
C LYS A 199 10.34 -8.82 -5.10
N ASN A 200 10.46 -8.75 -6.43
CA ASN A 200 9.64 -7.82 -7.22
C ASN A 200 8.16 -8.24 -7.16
N PHE A 201 7.90 -9.55 -7.24
CA PHE A 201 6.62 -10.15 -6.91
C PHE A 201 6.56 -10.48 -5.42
N LEU A 202 6.61 -9.44 -4.59
CA LEU A 202 6.71 -9.63 -3.15
C LEU A 202 5.53 -10.40 -2.57
N TYR A 203 5.86 -11.27 -1.61
CA TYR A 203 4.90 -11.79 -0.66
C TYR A 203 4.88 -10.87 0.55
N TYR A 204 3.67 -10.56 1.02
CA TYR A 204 3.45 -9.84 2.25
C TYR A 204 2.43 -10.59 3.09
N PHE A 205 2.69 -10.75 4.38
CA PHE A 205 1.84 -11.54 5.24
C PHE A 205 1.93 -11.09 6.68
N ARG A 206 0.92 -11.47 7.44
CA ARG A 206 0.82 -11.19 8.87
C ARG A 206 -0.10 -12.20 9.54
N ARG A 207 0.02 -12.30 10.85
CA ARG A 207 -0.99 -12.94 11.69
C ARG A 207 -2.12 -11.95 11.98
N SER A 208 -3.37 -12.36 11.81
CA SER A 208 -4.53 -11.57 12.21
C SER A 208 -4.81 -11.70 13.72
N PRO A 209 -5.63 -10.82 14.31
CA PRO A 209 -5.99 -10.91 15.72
C PRO A 209 -6.69 -12.22 16.12
N ASP A 210 -7.34 -12.89 15.17
CA ASP A 210 -8.00 -14.19 15.33
C ASP A 210 -7.14 -15.38 14.87
N ASP A 211 -5.81 -15.22 14.91
CA ASP A 211 -4.82 -16.28 14.67
C ASP A 211 -4.86 -16.91 13.26
N ARG A 212 -5.32 -16.18 12.25
CA ARG A 212 -5.16 -16.58 10.83
C ARG A 212 -3.85 -16.06 10.27
N ILE A 213 -3.33 -16.75 9.27
CA ILE A 213 -2.31 -16.19 8.39
C ILE A 213 -3.02 -15.48 7.23
N VAL A 214 -2.85 -14.17 7.16
CA VAL A 214 -3.28 -13.35 6.02
C VAL A 214 -2.08 -13.19 5.11
N PHE A 215 -2.17 -13.75 3.92
CA PHE A 215 -1.05 -13.87 2.99
C PHE A 215 -1.42 -13.25 1.64
N GLY A 216 -0.68 -12.24 1.23
CA GLY A 216 -0.88 -11.53 -0.01
C GLY A 216 0.35 -11.57 -0.91
N GLY A 217 0.12 -11.36 -2.20
CA GLY A 217 1.18 -11.32 -3.18
C GLY A 217 0.66 -11.09 -4.58
N ARG A 218 1.59 -11.05 -5.54
CA ARG A 218 1.26 -10.89 -6.96
C ARG A 218 1.20 -12.26 -7.63
N ALA A 219 -0.01 -12.72 -7.94
CA ALA A 219 -0.20 -14.05 -8.54
C ALA A 219 -0.10 -14.05 -10.07
N ALA A 220 -0.67 -13.05 -10.75
CA ALA A 220 -0.61 -12.96 -12.22
C ALA A 220 -0.97 -11.58 -12.78
N PHE A 221 -0.49 -11.32 -14.00
CA PHE A 221 -0.79 -10.16 -14.85
C PHE A 221 -1.81 -10.52 -15.93
N PHE A 222 -2.91 -11.17 -15.55
CA PHE A 222 -3.99 -11.47 -16.49
C PHE A 222 -5.19 -10.56 -16.23
N PRO A 223 -5.92 -10.14 -17.28
CA PRO A 223 -7.22 -9.50 -17.11
C PRO A 223 -8.11 -10.37 -16.23
N GLU A 224 -8.87 -9.75 -15.33
CA GLU A 224 -9.85 -10.46 -14.49
C GLU A 224 -10.79 -11.30 -15.38
N LYS A 225 -10.82 -12.60 -15.12
CA LYS A 225 -11.75 -13.56 -15.70
C LYS A 225 -12.47 -14.29 -14.57
N PRO A 226 -13.65 -14.88 -14.82
CA PRO A 226 -14.25 -15.82 -13.88
C PRO A 226 -13.21 -16.88 -13.48
N GLY A 227 -12.96 -17.04 -12.17
CA GLY A 227 -11.97 -17.98 -11.64
C GLY A 227 -10.60 -17.38 -11.29
N THR A 228 -10.26 -16.17 -11.71
CA THR A 228 -8.93 -15.57 -11.46
C THR A 228 -8.58 -15.49 -9.96
N VAL A 229 -9.55 -15.18 -9.10
CA VAL A 229 -9.34 -15.16 -7.64
C VAL A 229 -8.99 -16.56 -7.12
N SER A 230 -9.68 -17.60 -7.58
CA SER A 230 -9.40 -18.99 -7.18
C SER A 230 -8.04 -19.48 -7.66
N GLU A 231 -7.70 -19.21 -8.93
CA GLU A 231 -6.39 -19.56 -9.49
C GLU A 231 -5.25 -18.84 -8.75
N SER A 232 -5.46 -17.57 -8.42
CA SER A 232 -4.50 -16.76 -7.67
C SER A 232 -4.37 -17.24 -6.23
N ALA A 233 -5.48 -17.67 -5.60
CA ALA A 233 -5.47 -18.25 -4.27
C ALA A 233 -4.63 -19.54 -4.22
N GLU A 234 -4.71 -20.39 -5.24
CA GLU A 234 -3.88 -21.60 -5.33
C GLU A 234 -2.39 -21.27 -5.49
N ILE A 235 -2.05 -20.25 -6.27
CA ILE A 235 -0.66 -19.78 -6.42
C ILE A 235 -0.14 -19.25 -5.07
N LEU A 236 -0.93 -18.40 -4.40
CA LEU A 236 -0.57 -17.85 -3.09
C LEU A 236 -0.49 -18.94 -2.03
N ARG A 237 -1.38 -19.93 -2.05
CA ARG A 237 -1.32 -21.07 -1.12
C ARG A 237 -0.03 -21.85 -1.31
N LYS A 238 0.36 -22.16 -2.54
CA LYS A 238 1.65 -22.81 -2.82
C LYS A 238 2.83 -21.99 -2.30
N GLY A 239 2.83 -20.67 -2.52
CA GLY A 239 3.86 -19.78 -1.99
C GLY A 239 3.90 -19.73 -0.46
N MET A 240 2.74 -19.66 0.18
CA MET A 240 2.61 -19.70 1.64
C MET A 240 3.15 -21.01 2.21
N LEU A 241 2.86 -22.16 1.60
CA LEU A 241 3.36 -23.46 2.06
C LEU A 241 4.86 -23.68 1.81
N GLN A 242 5.47 -22.96 0.87
CA GLN A 242 6.93 -22.92 0.76
C GLN A 242 7.58 -22.21 1.96
N ILE A 243 6.91 -21.19 2.50
CA ILE A 243 7.38 -20.44 3.67
C ILE A 243 7.04 -21.19 4.96
N PHE A 244 5.81 -21.70 5.07
CA PHE A 244 5.26 -22.37 6.24
C PHE A 244 4.76 -23.77 5.88
N PRO A 245 5.64 -24.75 5.65
CA PRO A 245 5.22 -26.13 5.36
C PRO A 245 4.41 -26.74 6.53
N GLN A 246 4.64 -26.30 7.75
CA GLN A 246 3.97 -26.78 8.96
C GLN A 246 2.46 -26.49 9.03
N ILE A 247 1.90 -25.67 8.13
CA ILE A 247 0.47 -25.37 8.04
C ILE A 247 -0.21 -25.99 6.81
N GLU A 248 0.39 -26.99 6.18
CA GLU A 248 -0.14 -27.67 4.99
C GLU A 248 -1.59 -28.15 5.14
N ASN A 249 -1.97 -28.60 6.34
CA ASN A 249 -3.28 -29.15 6.67
C ASN A 249 -4.31 -28.07 7.02
N VAL A 250 -3.90 -26.80 7.11
CA VAL A 250 -4.81 -25.68 7.42
C VAL A 250 -5.47 -25.20 6.12
N PRO A 251 -6.81 -25.26 6.01
CA PRO A 251 -7.52 -24.81 4.81
C PRO A 251 -7.40 -23.30 4.59
N THR A 252 -7.57 -22.88 3.33
CA THR A 252 -7.80 -21.47 2.99
C THR A 252 -9.28 -21.17 3.18
N ALA A 253 -9.62 -20.24 4.07
CA ALA A 253 -10.99 -19.84 4.38
C ALA A 253 -11.51 -18.77 3.42
N TYR A 254 -10.66 -17.81 3.08
CA TYR A 254 -11.02 -16.65 2.27
C TYR A 254 -9.97 -16.36 1.20
N ALA A 255 -10.42 -15.88 0.05
CA ALA A 255 -9.58 -15.33 -1.00
C ALA A 255 -10.27 -14.11 -1.63
N TRP A 256 -9.52 -13.04 -1.86
CA TRP A 256 -10.01 -11.84 -2.52
C TRP A 256 -8.92 -11.13 -3.30
N GLY A 257 -9.33 -10.26 -4.22
CA GLY A 257 -8.45 -9.38 -5.00
C GLY A 257 -8.74 -7.91 -4.71
N GLY A 258 -7.87 -7.03 -5.21
CA GLY A 258 -8.09 -5.59 -5.16
C GLY A 258 -7.42 -4.86 -6.32
N THR A 259 -7.98 -3.69 -6.66
CA THR A 259 -7.42 -2.79 -7.66
C THR A 259 -6.37 -1.87 -7.05
N LEU A 260 -5.19 -1.80 -7.67
CA LEU A 260 -4.13 -0.87 -7.30
C LEU A 260 -4.04 0.27 -8.32
N GLY A 261 -3.81 1.48 -7.84
CA GLY A 261 -3.48 2.64 -8.67
C GLY A 261 -1.97 2.83 -8.71
N PHE A 262 -1.37 2.66 -9.89
CA PHE A 262 0.04 2.95 -10.14
C PHE A 262 0.19 4.18 -11.01
N THR A 263 1.32 4.83 -10.86
CA THR A 263 1.80 5.89 -11.75
C THR A 263 2.97 5.37 -12.57
N PHE A 264 3.33 6.09 -13.63
CA PHE A 264 4.44 5.69 -14.50
C PHE A 264 5.80 5.68 -13.80
N ASP A 265 5.95 6.47 -12.73
CA ASP A 265 7.15 6.57 -11.92
C ASP A 265 7.07 5.80 -10.59
N ILE A 266 5.94 5.12 -10.32
CA ILE A 266 5.72 4.32 -9.11
C ILE A 266 5.88 5.18 -7.82
N PHE A 267 5.59 6.48 -7.93
CA PHE A 267 5.57 7.42 -6.80
C PHE A 267 4.16 7.90 -6.51
N PRO A 268 3.82 8.15 -5.22
CA PRO A 268 2.62 8.90 -4.87
C PRO A 268 2.68 10.32 -5.44
N HIS A 269 1.54 10.83 -5.89
CA HIS A 269 1.40 12.21 -6.36
C HIS A 269 0.26 12.90 -5.63
N ALA A 270 0.53 14.10 -5.13
CA ALA A 270 -0.46 14.95 -4.49
C ALA A 270 -0.22 16.42 -4.81
N GLY A 271 -1.29 17.14 -5.09
CA GLY A 271 -1.19 18.55 -5.48
C GLY A 271 -2.51 19.12 -5.94
N GLU A 272 -2.41 20.13 -6.79
CA GLU A 272 -3.53 20.85 -7.37
C GLU A 272 -3.39 20.87 -8.90
N MET A 273 -4.49 20.67 -9.60
CA MET A 273 -4.53 20.74 -11.06
C MET A 273 -5.82 21.41 -11.50
N ASP A 274 -5.71 22.55 -12.18
CA ASP A 274 -6.87 23.35 -12.60
C ASP A 274 -7.85 23.69 -11.46
N GLY A 275 -7.37 23.83 -10.21
CA GLY A 275 -8.19 24.06 -9.02
C GLY A 275 -8.74 22.78 -8.34
N LEU A 276 -8.54 21.61 -8.94
CA LEU A 276 -8.89 20.32 -8.36
C LEU A 276 -7.72 19.81 -7.51
N TYR A 277 -7.94 19.61 -6.22
CA TYR A 277 -6.96 18.95 -5.37
C TYR A 277 -6.97 17.44 -5.58
N TYR A 278 -5.82 16.79 -5.45
CA TYR A 278 -5.72 15.35 -5.61
C TYR A 278 -4.63 14.75 -4.73
N ALA A 279 -4.81 13.47 -4.36
CA ALA A 279 -3.77 12.63 -3.78
C ALA A 279 -4.03 11.17 -4.16
N MET A 280 -3.09 10.56 -4.90
CA MET A 280 -3.28 9.25 -5.53
C MET A 280 -1.96 8.63 -5.97
N GLY A 281 -2.00 7.41 -6.52
CA GLY A 281 -0.81 6.76 -7.06
C GLY A 281 0.05 6.09 -5.99
N TYR A 282 -0.55 5.70 -4.86
CA TYR A 282 0.18 5.20 -3.69
C TYR A 282 0.96 3.89 -3.89
N ALA A 283 0.84 3.22 -5.05
CA ALA A 283 1.62 2.03 -5.42
C ALA A 283 1.59 0.87 -4.39
N GLY A 284 0.56 0.81 -3.54
CA GLY A 284 0.42 -0.20 -2.48
C GLY A 284 0.76 0.28 -1.06
N HIS A 285 1.16 1.53 -0.86
CA HIS A 285 1.54 2.10 0.44
C HIS A 285 0.58 3.21 0.90
N GLY A 286 -0.71 3.08 0.55
CA GLY A 286 -1.67 4.16 0.68
C GLY A 286 -2.29 4.36 2.07
N VAL A 287 -2.28 3.36 2.96
CA VAL A 287 -3.04 3.45 4.22
C VAL A 287 -2.59 4.63 5.10
N ALA A 288 -1.30 4.71 5.40
CA ALA A 288 -0.75 5.81 6.18
C ALA A 288 -0.69 7.10 5.36
N LEU A 289 -0.15 7.03 4.14
CA LEU A 289 0.12 8.23 3.34
C LEU A 289 -1.16 8.94 2.87
N ALA A 290 -2.21 8.21 2.51
CA ALA A 290 -3.48 8.83 2.13
C ALA A 290 -4.16 9.50 3.32
N THR A 291 -4.04 8.91 4.52
CA THR A 291 -4.52 9.53 5.75
C THR A 291 -3.82 10.86 6.00
N TYR A 292 -2.48 10.86 5.96
CA TYR A 292 -1.67 12.06 6.11
C TYR A 292 -2.06 13.13 5.10
N LEU A 293 -2.04 12.82 3.80
CA LEU A 293 -2.32 13.80 2.77
C LEU A 293 -3.76 14.33 2.88
N GLY A 294 -4.74 13.49 3.19
CA GLY A 294 -6.10 13.93 3.48
C GLY A 294 -6.16 14.95 4.61
N GLN A 295 -5.44 14.71 5.71
CA GLN A 295 -5.33 15.66 6.83
C GLN A 295 -4.64 16.97 6.42
N GLN A 296 -3.58 16.90 5.60
CA GLN A 296 -2.86 18.09 5.14
C GLN A 296 -3.73 18.95 4.21
N PHE A 297 -4.51 18.34 3.32
CA PHE A 297 -5.49 19.08 2.51
C PHE A 297 -6.62 19.66 3.37
N ALA A 298 -7.12 18.94 4.37
CA ALA A 298 -8.10 19.49 5.31
C ALA A 298 -7.53 20.71 6.06
N ASN A 299 -6.27 20.64 6.50
CA ASN A 299 -5.57 21.76 7.13
C ASN A 299 -5.46 22.96 6.18
N ARG A 300 -5.09 22.74 4.91
CA ARG A 300 -5.06 23.77 3.87
C ARG A 300 -6.41 24.47 3.73
N LEU A 301 -7.50 23.70 3.63
CA LEU A 301 -8.86 24.24 3.47
C LEU A 301 -9.34 25.00 4.71
N ALA A 302 -8.88 24.60 5.90
CA ALA A 302 -9.16 25.27 7.16
C ALA A 302 -8.26 26.50 7.42
N GLY A 303 -7.37 26.86 6.48
CA GLY A 303 -6.42 27.97 6.67
C GLY A 303 -5.33 27.70 7.72
N LYS A 304 -5.10 26.42 8.05
CA LYS A 304 -4.06 25.99 9.00
C LYS A 304 -2.76 25.71 8.26
N THR A 305 -1.66 25.66 9.02
CA THR A 305 -0.38 25.16 8.50
C THR A 305 -0.55 23.75 7.96
N TRP A 306 -0.02 23.52 6.77
CA TRP A 306 -0.06 22.24 6.08
C TRP A 306 1.25 22.07 5.32
N HIS A 307 1.56 20.83 4.97
CA HIS A 307 2.78 20.47 4.28
C HIS A 307 2.52 19.29 3.35
N ASN A 308 2.85 19.46 2.07
CA ASN A 308 2.74 18.43 1.05
C ASN A 308 4.13 18.14 0.46
N PRO A 309 4.77 17.03 0.81
CA PRO A 309 6.09 16.69 0.30
C PRO A 309 6.07 16.27 -1.17
N PHE A 310 4.91 16.11 -1.81
CA PHE A 310 4.81 15.79 -3.25
C PHE A 310 4.55 17.03 -4.11
N GLU A 311 4.41 18.21 -3.50
CA GLU A 311 4.21 19.45 -4.24
C GLU A 311 5.41 19.75 -5.14
N GLY A 312 5.14 20.19 -6.37
CA GLY A 312 6.15 20.48 -7.37
C GLY A 312 6.74 19.26 -8.09
N MET A 313 6.34 18.04 -7.73
CA MET A 313 6.75 16.85 -8.48
C MET A 313 6.02 16.78 -9.82
N THR A 314 6.77 16.46 -10.87
CA THR A 314 6.18 16.17 -12.19
C THR A 314 5.33 14.92 -12.09
N PHE A 315 4.04 15.02 -12.43
CA PHE A 315 3.16 13.86 -12.52
C PHE A 315 3.15 13.33 -13.97
N PRO A 316 3.97 12.31 -14.30
CA PRO A 316 4.17 11.87 -15.67
C PRO A 316 2.89 11.30 -16.29
N THR A 317 2.77 11.50 -17.61
CA THR A 317 1.77 10.87 -18.47
C THR A 317 2.48 10.25 -19.66
N ASN A 318 1.87 9.25 -20.30
CA ASN A 318 2.35 8.74 -21.57
C ASN A 318 1.36 9.14 -22.70
N PRO A 319 1.79 9.81 -23.77
CA PRO A 319 0.92 10.20 -24.90
C PRO A 319 0.20 9.02 -25.57
N LEU A 320 0.76 7.81 -25.47
CA LEU A 320 0.17 6.58 -26.00
C LEU A 320 -0.75 5.87 -24.99
N TYR A 321 -0.96 6.45 -23.81
CA TYR A 321 -1.81 5.89 -22.76
C TYR A 321 -3.18 6.57 -22.69
N TRP A 322 -4.22 5.80 -23.02
CA TRP A 322 -5.61 6.24 -23.02
C TRP A 322 -6.47 5.47 -22.00
N GLY A 323 -5.87 4.98 -20.92
CA GLY A 323 -6.55 4.22 -19.86
C GLY A 323 -6.52 2.70 -20.02
N LYS A 324 -5.94 2.17 -21.12
CA LYS A 324 -5.72 0.72 -21.30
C LYS A 324 -4.22 0.40 -21.24
N PRO A 325 -3.76 -0.36 -20.23
CA PRO A 325 -2.34 -0.55 -20.00
C PRO A 325 -1.76 -1.73 -20.80
N TRP A 326 -1.54 -1.50 -22.10
CA TRP A 326 -1.08 -2.49 -23.08
C TRP A 326 0.33 -3.07 -22.81
N PHE A 327 1.17 -2.35 -22.08
CA PHE A 327 2.58 -2.70 -21.84
C PHE A 327 2.80 -3.64 -20.65
N LEU A 328 1.78 -3.84 -19.80
CA LEU A 328 1.94 -4.58 -18.56
C LEU A 328 2.33 -6.06 -18.69
N PRO A 329 1.85 -6.83 -19.68
CA PRO A 329 2.30 -8.22 -19.83
C PRO A 329 3.81 -8.33 -20.08
N PHE A 330 4.41 -7.36 -20.76
CA PHE A 330 5.86 -7.33 -21.00
C PHE A 330 6.64 -6.97 -19.73
N ALA A 331 6.16 -5.99 -18.96
CA ALA A 331 6.74 -5.65 -17.66
C ALA A 331 6.68 -6.84 -16.70
N ALA A 332 5.56 -7.58 -16.67
CA ALA A 332 5.39 -8.78 -15.87
C ALA A 332 6.45 -9.85 -16.17
N LEU A 333 6.67 -10.13 -17.46
CA LEU A 333 7.65 -11.11 -17.92
C LEU A 333 9.06 -10.69 -17.54
N TYR A 334 9.38 -9.40 -17.69
CA TYR A 334 10.67 -8.85 -17.29
C TYR A 334 10.92 -9.00 -15.80
N TYR A 335 9.99 -8.56 -14.94
CA TYR A 335 10.18 -8.65 -13.49
C TYR A 335 10.21 -10.09 -12.99
N ARG A 336 9.44 -11.01 -13.61
CA ARG A 336 9.47 -12.43 -13.23
C ARG A 336 10.80 -13.08 -13.61
N PHE A 337 11.38 -12.68 -14.74
CA PHE A 337 12.72 -13.10 -15.14
C PHE A 337 13.79 -12.52 -14.21
N MET A 338 13.65 -11.25 -13.81
CA MET A 338 14.55 -10.62 -12.83
C MET A 338 14.50 -11.33 -11.48
N ASP A 339 13.32 -11.67 -10.96
CA ASP A 339 13.18 -12.43 -9.71
C ASP A 339 13.77 -13.85 -9.80
N TRP A 340 13.75 -14.46 -10.99
CA TRP A 340 14.40 -15.74 -11.21
C TRP A 340 15.93 -15.60 -11.23
N LEU A 341 16.47 -14.62 -11.96
CA LEU A 341 17.91 -14.40 -12.11
C LEU A 341 18.59 -13.84 -10.86
N TYR A 342 18.02 -12.81 -10.23
CA TYR A 342 18.67 -11.98 -9.20
C TYR A 342 18.03 -12.13 -7.84
#